data_AF-A0A9D6HVY2-F1
#
_entry.id   AF-A0A9D6HVY2-F1
#
_cell.length_a   1.000
_cell.length_b   1.000
_cell.length_c   1.000
_cell.angle_alpha   90.00
_cell.angle_beta   90.00
_cell.angle_gamma   90.00
#
_symmetry.space_group_name_H-M   'P 1'
#
loop_
_entity.id
_entity.type
_entity.pdbx_description
1 polymer ?
#
loop_
_entity_poly.entity_id
_entity_poly.type
_entity_poly.pdbx_seq_one_letter_code
_entity_poly.pdbx_strand_id
1 'polypeptide(L)'
;MSEKSNGYKWYGIGDINAFFGLMFDNMTVLLFMSNILIFVFQFPAEIIYTKMIPGTTLGVLIGDLVYTWMAFQLAKKTGNRNVTAMPLGLDTPSTIGIAFAVLGPVYVQTKDPILTWQVGMATLVLIGIVKVVLSFFGEYVQKIVPQAGLLGSLAGIGLCLIGFLPLLKIFAKPVCGLIALGLIFYALVARIKLPRNAPGVLISILAGTVIYYVLGKSGWGGLDAFEVPKLVLSPGFPAPTLDFMKGLNMAWNYLPIAIPFALLTVV
;
A
#
# COMPACT_ATOMS: atom_id res chain seq x y z
N MET A 1 27.64 -13.91 -33.49
CA MET A 1 27.53 -12.54 -32.95
C MET A 1 26.06 -12.21 -32.82
N SER A 2 25.50 -12.30 -31.61
CA SER A 2 24.10 -11.93 -31.34
C SER A 2 24.01 -10.41 -31.28
N GLU A 3 23.15 -9.82 -32.10
CA GLU A 3 22.84 -8.39 -32.07
C GLU A 3 22.47 -7.96 -30.64
N LYS A 4 23.33 -7.16 -30.02
CA LYS A 4 22.99 -6.48 -28.76
C LYS A 4 21.98 -5.40 -29.12
N SER A 5 20.70 -5.60 -28.78
CA SER A 5 19.67 -4.56 -28.88
C SER A 5 20.19 -3.27 -28.24
N ASN A 6 20.38 -2.22 -29.05
CA ASN A 6 21.27 -1.11 -28.72
C ASN A 6 20.63 -0.02 -27.82
N GLY A 7 19.46 -0.31 -27.22
CA GLY A 7 18.67 0.64 -26.44
C GLY A 7 18.37 0.17 -25.01
N TYR A 8 18.07 1.12 -24.12
CA TYR A 8 17.54 0.83 -22.79
C TYR A 8 16.18 0.14 -22.91
N LYS A 9 15.98 -0.97 -22.19
CA LYS A 9 14.72 -1.71 -22.21
C LYS A 9 13.74 -1.07 -21.25
N TRP A 10 12.61 -0.58 -21.78
CA TRP A 10 11.60 0.16 -21.02
C TRP A 10 10.69 -0.73 -20.18
N TYR A 11 10.50 -1.98 -20.59
CA TYR A 11 9.68 -2.94 -19.86
C TYR A 11 10.21 -4.37 -20.07
N GLY A 12 10.01 -5.20 -19.06
CA GLY A 12 10.12 -6.65 -19.10
C GLY A 12 8.76 -7.31 -18.89
N ILE A 13 8.66 -8.58 -19.29
CA ILE A 13 7.43 -9.39 -19.05
C ILE A 13 7.17 -9.53 -17.54
N GLY A 14 8.21 -9.54 -16.72
CA GLY A 14 8.10 -9.59 -15.26
C GLY A 14 7.44 -8.34 -14.65
N ASP A 15 7.55 -7.19 -15.31
CA ASP A 15 7.03 -5.92 -14.81
C ASP A 15 5.50 -5.92 -14.76
N ILE A 16 4.84 -6.68 -15.64
CA ILE A 16 3.38 -6.82 -15.63
C ILE A 16 2.93 -7.53 -14.34
N ASN A 17 3.64 -8.60 -13.94
CA ASN A 17 3.31 -9.31 -12.71
C ASN A 17 3.64 -8.47 -11.46
N ALA A 18 4.75 -7.72 -11.50
CA ALA A 18 5.11 -6.78 -10.44
C ALA A 18 4.08 -5.64 -10.31
N PHE A 19 3.61 -5.08 -11.44
CA PHE A 19 2.58 -4.05 -11.48
C PHE A 19 1.30 -4.51 -10.80
N PHE A 20 0.74 -5.66 -11.21
CA PHE A 20 -0.48 -6.16 -10.57
C PHE A 20 -0.24 -6.51 -9.10
N GLY A 21 0.91 -7.11 -8.77
CA GLY A 21 1.31 -7.36 -7.38
C GLY A 21 1.22 -6.11 -6.52
N LEU A 22 1.91 -5.04 -6.93
CA LEU A 22 1.96 -3.80 -6.16
C LEU A 22 0.64 -3.02 -6.19
N MET A 23 -0.07 -3.02 -7.32
CA MET A 23 -1.37 -2.35 -7.43
C MET A 23 -2.36 -2.94 -6.41
N PHE A 24 -2.47 -4.27 -6.36
CA PHE A 24 -3.38 -4.93 -5.43
C PHE A 24 -2.92 -4.84 -3.98
N ASP A 25 -1.61 -4.82 -3.73
CA ASP A 25 -1.04 -4.55 -2.41
C ASP A 25 -1.47 -3.15 -1.92
N ASN A 26 -1.19 -2.10 -2.69
CA ASN A 26 -1.58 -0.72 -2.38
C ASN A 26 -3.09 -0.56 -2.19
N MET A 27 -3.91 -1.18 -3.05
CA MET A 27 -5.37 -1.17 -2.89
C MET A 27 -5.80 -1.84 -1.58
N THR A 28 -5.19 -2.97 -1.23
CA THR A 28 -5.50 -3.70 0.00
C THR A 28 -5.16 -2.86 1.24
N VAL A 29 -4.02 -2.17 1.22
CA VAL A 29 -3.61 -1.26 2.30
C VAL A 29 -4.61 -0.11 2.48
N LEU A 30 -5.02 0.53 1.38
CA LEU A 30 -6.03 1.59 1.41
C LEU A 30 -7.38 1.08 1.91
N LEU A 31 -7.77 -0.15 1.54
CA LEU A 31 -8.98 -0.80 2.06
C LEU A 31 -8.88 -1.07 3.56
N PHE A 32 -7.74 -1.54 4.08
CA PHE A 32 -7.54 -1.72 5.51
C PHE A 32 -7.66 -0.40 6.26
N MET A 33 -6.97 0.65 5.79
CA MET A 33 -7.08 2.00 6.35
C MET A 33 -8.54 2.48 6.38
N SER A 34 -9.24 2.35 5.25
CA SER A 34 -10.63 2.79 5.10
C SER A 34 -11.55 2.03 6.06
N ASN A 35 -11.40 0.70 6.14
CA ASN A 35 -12.21 -0.13 7.03
C ASN A 35 -11.98 0.21 8.51
N ILE A 36 -10.74 0.48 8.90
CA ILE A 36 -10.43 0.91 10.28
C ILE A 36 -11.15 2.23 10.57
N LEU A 37 -10.99 3.23 9.71
CA LEU A 37 -11.57 4.56 9.93
C LEU A 37 -13.11 4.52 9.92
N ILE A 38 -13.72 3.83 8.96
CA ILE A 38 -15.17 3.76 8.81
C ILE A 38 -15.80 2.92 9.93
N PHE A 39 -15.35 1.68 10.11
CA PHE A 39 -16.05 0.75 10.99
C PHE A 39 -15.65 0.89 12.46
N VAL A 40 -14.39 1.21 12.76
CA VAL A 40 -13.92 1.36 14.15
C VAL A 40 -14.18 2.77 14.66
N PHE A 41 -13.81 3.79 13.89
CA PHE A 41 -13.88 5.19 14.33
C PHE A 41 -15.11 5.95 13.83
N GLN A 42 -15.97 5.32 13.02
CA GLN A 42 -17.18 5.95 12.45
C GLN A 42 -16.85 7.21 11.63
N PHE A 43 -15.70 7.18 10.94
CA PHE A 43 -15.23 8.25 10.07
C PHE A 43 -16.04 8.25 8.76
N PRO A 44 -16.44 9.42 8.23
CA PRO A 44 -17.26 9.49 7.02
C PRO A 44 -16.49 8.97 5.80
N ALA A 45 -17.06 7.94 5.17
CA ALA A 45 -16.49 7.29 3.98
C ALA A 45 -16.30 8.26 2.80
N GLU A 46 -17.16 9.28 2.68
CA GLU A 46 -17.09 10.28 1.62
C GLU A 46 -15.74 11.01 1.61
N ILE A 47 -15.22 11.43 2.76
CA ILE A 47 -13.93 12.11 2.85
C ILE A 47 -12.78 11.18 2.48
N ILE A 48 -12.87 9.91 2.84
CA ILE A 48 -11.86 8.90 2.50
C ILE A 48 -11.80 8.73 0.98
N TYR A 49 -12.94 8.51 0.33
CA TYR A 49 -13.02 8.24 -1.10
C TYR A 49 -12.76 9.47 -1.98
N THR A 50 -13.13 10.67 -1.52
CA THR A 50 -12.99 11.90 -2.32
C THR A 50 -11.67 12.63 -2.09
N LYS A 51 -11.07 12.54 -0.90
CA LYS A 51 -9.84 13.27 -0.54
C LYS A 51 -8.66 12.37 -0.23
N MET A 52 -8.82 11.39 0.66
CA MET A 52 -7.68 10.60 1.14
C MET A 52 -7.12 9.67 0.07
N ILE A 53 -7.96 8.80 -0.51
CA ILE A 53 -7.53 7.83 -1.53
C ILE A 53 -6.93 8.55 -2.75
N PRO A 54 -7.63 9.52 -3.39
CA PRO A 54 -7.07 10.19 -4.57
C PRO A 54 -5.77 10.94 -4.26
N GLY A 55 -5.68 11.58 -3.10
CA GLY A 55 -4.45 12.27 -2.66
C GLY A 55 -3.28 11.32 -2.49
N THR A 56 -3.50 10.19 -1.83
CA THR A 56 -2.48 9.15 -1.66
C THR A 56 -2.07 8.52 -2.99
N THR A 57 -3.01 8.23 -3.89
CA THR A 57 -2.72 7.70 -5.23
C THR A 57 -1.91 8.68 -6.07
N LEU A 58 -2.21 9.99 -6.00
CA LEU A 58 -1.40 11.01 -6.67
C LEU A 58 0.02 11.06 -6.10
N GLY A 59 0.17 10.94 -4.78
CA GLY A 59 1.48 10.89 -4.13
C GLY A 59 2.33 9.70 -4.60
N VAL A 60 1.73 8.51 -4.69
CA VAL A 60 2.40 7.31 -5.24
C VAL A 60 2.82 7.53 -6.68
N LEU A 61 1.93 8.04 -7.53
CA LEU A 61 2.23 8.34 -8.93
C LEU A 61 3.41 9.30 -9.08
N ILE A 62 3.42 10.40 -8.32
CA ILE A 62 4.52 11.37 -8.35
C ILE A 62 5.83 10.70 -7.94
N GLY A 63 5.82 9.89 -6.88
CA GLY A 63 7.01 9.17 -6.43
C GLY A 63 7.53 8.15 -7.44
N ASP A 64 6.64 7.39 -8.09
CA ASP A 64 7.00 6.45 -9.16
C ASP A 64 7.63 7.17 -10.36
N LEU A 65 7.10 8.35 -10.73
CA LEU A 65 7.69 9.18 -11.80
C LEU A 65 9.09 9.66 -11.42
N VAL A 66 9.31 10.06 -10.16
CA VAL A 66 10.63 10.45 -9.65
C VAL A 66 11.59 9.27 -9.69
N TYR A 67 11.21 8.08 -9.21
CA TYR A 67 12.07 6.89 -9.26
C TYR A 67 12.36 6.44 -10.69
N THR A 68 11.39 6.55 -11.58
CA THR A 68 11.57 6.29 -13.01
C THR A 68 12.61 7.24 -13.61
N TRP A 69 12.51 8.54 -13.31
CA TRP A 69 13.51 9.52 -13.73
C TRP A 69 14.91 9.21 -13.16
N MET A 70 15.00 8.85 -11.88
CA MET A 70 16.26 8.45 -11.24
C MET A 70 16.87 7.21 -11.89
N ALA A 71 16.07 6.21 -12.25
CA ALA A 71 16.52 5.01 -12.95
C ALA A 71 17.14 5.35 -14.31
N PHE A 72 16.51 6.23 -15.09
CA PHE A 72 17.07 6.70 -16.36
C PHE A 72 18.38 7.46 -16.18
N GLN A 73 18.47 8.32 -15.15
CA GLN A 73 19.70 9.05 -14.87
C GLN A 73 20.84 8.13 -14.43
N LEU A 74 20.53 7.12 -13.62
CA LEU A 74 21.52 6.12 -13.19
C LEU A 74 22.01 5.26 -14.36
N ALA A 75 21.11 4.84 -15.25
CA ALA A 75 21.46 4.08 -16.45
C ALA A 75 22.40 4.86 -17.38
N LYS A 76 22.16 6.18 -17.54
CA LYS A 76 23.03 7.08 -18.31
C LYS A 76 24.40 7.25 -17.65
N LYS A 77 24.45 7.50 -16.33
CA LYS A 77 25.71 7.74 -15.61
C LYS A 77 26.63 6.52 -15.55
N THR A 78 26.06 5.34 -15.36
CA THR A 78 26.83 4.09 -15.19
C THR A 78 27.10 3.36 -16.50
N GLY A 79 26.44 3.75 -17.59
CA GLY A 79 26.41 2.99 -18.83
C GLY A 79 25.70 1.63 -18.71
N ASN A 80 25.18 1.28 -17.53
CA ASN A 80 24.47 0.05 -17.29
C ASN A 80 23.01 0.19 -17.73
N ARG A 81 22.60 -0.63 -18.71
CA ARG A 81 21.24 -0.61 -19.26
C ARG A 81 20.28 -1.58 -18.56
N ASN A 82 20.75 -2.31 -17.55
CA ASN A 82 19.96 -3.22 -16.71
C ASN A 82 19.60 -2.55 -15.37
N VAL A 83 19.05 -1.34 -15.43
CA VAL A 83 18.57 -0.60 -14.26
C VAL A 83 17.05 -0.62 -14.28
N THR A 84 16.42 -0.98 -13.17
CA THR A 84 14.96 -0.99 -13.02
C THR A 84 14.59 0.03 -11.96
N ALA A 85 13.52 0.79 -12.21
CA ALA A 85 12.97 1.71 -11.20
C ALA A 85 12.40 0.88 -10.04
N MET A 86 12.71 1.29 -8.80
CA MET A 86 12.05 0.73 -7.63
C MET A 86 10.61 1.27 -7.60
N PRO A 87 9.59 0.39 -7.56
CA PRO A 87 8.23 0.87 -7.56
C PRO A 87 7.84 1.30 -6.14
N LEU A 88 7.16 2.44 -6.03
CA LEU A 88 6.77 3.04 -4.76
C LEU A 88 5.47 2.39 -4.27
N GLY A 89 5.57 1.70 -3.13
CA GLY A 89 4.43 1.14 -2.42
C GLY A 89 3.99 1.99 -1.23
N LEU A 90 2.78 1.73 -0.74
CA LEU A 90 2.33 2.22 0.54
C LEU A 90 2.93 1.37 1.67
N ASP A 91 3.44 2.04 2.70
CA ASP A 91 3.90 1.35 3.89
C ASP A 91 2.70 0.86 4.71
N THR A 92 2.47 -0.45 4.70
CA THR A 92 1.34 -1.10 5.36
C THR A 92 1.36 -0.88 6.89
N PRO A 93 2.46 -1.19 7.60
CA PRO A 93 2.63 -0.84 9.02
C PRO A 93 2.27 0.60 9.36
N SER A 94 2.86 1.59 8.68
CA SER A 94 2.59 3.00 9.00
C SER A 94 1.16 3.41 8.63
N THR A 95 0.61 2.91 7.53
CA THR A 95 -0.76 3.29 7.12
C THR A 95 -1.78 2.81 8.14
N ILE A 96 -1.65 1.56 8.63
CA ILE A 96 -2.52 1.02 9.67
C ILE A 96 -2.23 1.70 11.02
N GLY A 97 -0.95 1.89 11.35
CA GLY A 97 -0.51 2.53 12.59
C GLY A 97 -1.02 3.95 12.73
N ILE A 98 -0.87 4.79 11.70
CA ILE A 98 -1.35 6.18 11.67
C ILE A 98 -2.88 6.24 11.72
N ALA A 99 -3.59 5.27 11.11
CA ALA A 99 -5.04 5.19 11.22
C ALA A 99 -5.50 5.03 12.68
N PHE A 100 -4.86 4.15 13.45
CA PHE A 100 -5.19 3.92 14.86
C PHE A 100 -4.59 4.95 15.83
N ALA A 101 -3.38 5.45 15.56
CA ALA A 101 -2.63 6.25 16.50
C ALA A 101 -2.80 7.77 16.30
N VAL A 102 -3.27 8.19 15.11
CA VAL A 102 -3.41 9.62 14.77
C VAL A 102 -4.82 9.92 14.29
N LEU A 103 -5.22 9.39 13.12
CA LEU A 103 -6.47 9.78 12.47
C LEU A 103 -7.70 9.45 13.33
N GLY A 104 -7.79 8.21 13.82
CA GLY A 104 -8.89 7.76 14.68
C GLY A 104 -9.04 8.61 15.95
N PRO A 105 -7.99 8.73 16.79
CA PRO A 105 -8.03 9.55 18.00
C PRO A 105 -8.38 11.02 17.74
N VAL A 106 -7.80 11.64 16.71
CA VAL A 106 -8.12 13.03 16.33
C VAL A 106 -9.60 13.15 15.98
N TYR A 107 -10.15 12.22 15.21
CA TYR A 107 -11.57 12.25 14.87
C TYR A 107 -12.46 12.00 16.08
N VAL A 108 -12.10 11.10 16.98
CA VAL A 108 -12.86 10.86 18.22
C VAL A 108 -12.89 12.10 19.09
N GLN A 109 -11.77 12.83 19.17
CA GLN A 109 -11.65 14.04 19.98
C GLN A 109 -12.37 15.25 19.36
N THR A 110 -12.22 15.46 18.06
CA THR A 110 -12.68 16.68 17.38
C THR A 110 -14.05 16.53 16.74
N LYS A 111 -14.41 15.29 16.36
CA LYS A 111 -15.56 14.96 15.50
C LYS A 111 -15.60 15.75 14.19
N ASP A 112 -14.47 16.33 13.78
CA ASP A 112 -14.32 17.08 12.55
C ASP A 112 -13.49 16.26 11.55
N PRO A 113 -14.12 15.73 10.48
CA PRO A 113 -13.43 14.90 9.51
C PRO A 113 -12.48 15.68 8.61
N ILE A 114 -12.74 16.98 8.37
CA ILE A 114 -11.87 17.84 7.55
C ILE A 114 -10.62 18.17 8.35
N LEU A 115 -10.78 18.56 9.62
CA LEU A 115 -9.64 18.80 10.50
C LEU A 115 -8.81 17.52 10.66
N THR A 116 -9.45 16.37 10.88
CA THR A 116 -8.74 15.09 10.98
C THR A 116 -7.91 14.80 9.72
N TRP A 117 -8.49 15.01 8.53
CA TRP A 117 -7.77 14.86 7.27
C TRP A 117 -6.58 15.83 7.16
N GLN A 118 -6.74 17.08 7.58
CA GLN A 118 -5.67 18.09 7.62
C GLN A 118 -4.55 17.69 8.58
N VAL A 119 -4.89 17.18 9.77
CA VAL A 119 -3.91 16.66 10.74
C VAL A 119 -3.18 15.46 10.16
N GLY A 120 -3.88 14.53 9.51
CA GLY A 120 -3.28 13.40 8.81
C GLY A 120 -2.25 13.82 7.76
N MET A 121 -2.62 14.78 6.90
CA MET A 121 -1.68 15.35 5.92
C MET A 121 -0.47 16.00 6.59
N ALA A 122 -0.69 16.78 7.65
CA ALA A 122 0.38 17.44 8.40
C ALA A 122 1.34 16.42 9.02
N THR A 123 0.81 15.35 9.62
CA THR A 123 1.61 14.25 10.16
C THR A 123 2.43 13.58 9.07
N LEU A 124 1.87 13.31 7.89
CA LEU A 124 2.62 12.74 6.77
C LEU A 124 3.75 13.67 6.28
N VAL A 125 3.52 14.98 6.23
CA VAL A 125 4.57 15.97 5.91
C VAL A 125 5.67 15.96 6.96
N LEU A 126 5.32 15.96 8.25
CA LEU A 126 6.29 15.88 9.35
C LEU A 126 7.10 14.58 9.28
N ILE A 127 6.45 13.43 9.02
CA ILE A 127 7.14 12.16 8.77
C ILE A 127 8.11 12.30 7.59
N GLY A 128 7.69 12.91 6.48
CA GLY A 128 8.56 13.15 5.33
C GLY A 128 9.79 14.00 5.67
N ILE A 129 9.61 15.08 6.42
CA ILE A 129 10.71 15.94 6.90
C ILE A 129 11.67 15.13 7.79
N VAL A 130 11.13 14.37 8.74
CA VAL A 130 11.93 13.51 9.62
C VAL A 130 12.71 12.47 8.80
N LYS A 131 12.09 11.83 7.81
CA LYS A 131 12.77 10.86 6.93
C LYS A 131 13.90 11.52 6.14
N VAL A 132 13.69 12.72 5.61
CA VAL A 132 14.73 13.47 4.89
C VAL A 132 15.90 13.77 5.82
N VAL A 133 15.65 14.28 7.03
CA VAL A 133 16.70 14.56 8.01
C VAL A 133 17.45 13.28 8.40
N LEU A 134 16.71 12.21 8.73
CA LEU A 134 17.30 10.93 9.14
C LEU A 134 18.07 10.25 8.02
N SER A 135 17.73 10.46 6.74
CA SER A 135 18.43 9.86 5.62
C SER A 135 19.92 10.24 5.56
N PHE A 136 20.30 11.43 6.06
CA PHE A 136 21.70 11.84 6.17
C PHE A 136 22.45 11.12 7.30
N PHE A 137 21.73 10.61 8.30
CA PHE A 137 22.28 9.93 9.47
C PHE A 137 21.93 8.44 9.50
N GLY A 138 21.38 7.89 8.41
CA GLY A 138 20.82 6.53 8.37
C GLY A 138 21.81 5.45 8.80
N GLU A 139 23.06 5.54 8.36
CA GLU A 139 24.12 4.60 8.74
C GLU A 139 24.46 4.65 10.24
N TYR A 140 24.41 5.83 10.85
CA TYR A 140 24.64 6.01 12.28
C TYR A 140 23.47 5.47 13.11
N VAL A 141 22.25 5.75 12.66
CA VAL A 141 21.02 5.23 13.29
C VAL A 141 21.01 3.70 13.23
N GLN A 142 21.35 3.10 12.08
CA GLN A 142 21.48 1.64 11.90
C GLN A 142 22.49 1.00 12.88
N LYS A 143 23.56 1.72 13.25
CA LYS A 143 24.57 1.23 14.20
C LYS A 143 24.10 1.29 15.66
N ILE A 144 23.24 2.24 16.00
CA ILE A 144 22.75 2.43 17.37
C ILE A 144 21.52 1.58 17.65
N VAL A 145 20.59 1.52 16.70
CA VAL A 145 19.31 0.87 16.91
C VAL A 145 19.51 -0.66 16.77
N PRO A 146 19.20 -1.45 17.80
CA PRO A 146 19.38 -2.89 17.72
C PRO A 146 18.43 -3.48 16.66
N GLN A 147 18.99 -4.12 15.63
CA GLN A 147 18.22 -4.74 14.54
C GLN A 147 17.16 -5.72 15.06
N ALA A 148 17.46 -6.44 16.15
CA ALA A 148 16.51 -7.35 16.79
C ALA A 148 15.22 -6.65 17.25
N GLY A 149 15.30 -5.40 17.72
CA GLY A 149 14.13 -4.62 18.15
C GLY A 149 13.27 -4.15 16.96
N LEU A 150 13.92 -3.72 15.88
CA LEU A 150 13.22 -3.31 14.65
C LEU A 150 12.58 -4.51 13.94
N LEU A 151 13.36 -5.58 13.72
CA LEU A 151 12.88 -6.77 13.02
C LEU A 151 11.80 -7.51 13.81
N GLY A 152 11.91 -7.57 15.13
CA GLY A 152 10.90 -8.24 15.98
C GLY A 152 9.54 -7.55 15.92
N SER A 153 9.51 -6.22 16.05
CA SER A 153 8.27 -5.44 15.96
C SER A 153 7.67 -5.50 14.55
N LEU A 154 8.49 -5.35 13.51
CA LEU A 154 8.09 -5.51 12.11
C LEU A 154 7.54 -6.90 11.81
N ALA A 155 8.19 -7.96 12.30
CA ALA A 155 7.75 -9.33 12.13
C ALA A 155 6.41 -9.58 12.83
N GLY A 156 6.22 -9.05 14.04
CA GLY A 156 4.94 -9.13 14.75
C GLY A 156 3.81 -8.44 13.99
N ILE A 157 4.03 -7.21 13.51
CA ILE A 157 3.07 -6.47 12.68
C ILE A 157 2.77 -7.24 11.39
N GLY A 158 3.81 -7.73 10.71
CA GLY A 158 3.68 -8.50 9.48
C GLY A 158 2.89 -9.79 9.67
N LEU A 159 3.21 -10.59 10.69
CA LEU A 159 2.53 -11.85 10.99
C LEU A 159 1.07 -11.63 11.40
N CYS A 160 0.81 -10.69 12.31
CA CYS A 160 -0.55 -10.45 12.80
C CYS A 160 -1.42 -9.73 11.78
N LEU A 161 -0.96 -8.59 11.24
CA LEU A 161 -1.81 -7.74 10.40
C LEU A 161 -1.84 -8.17 8.94
N ILE A 162 -0.69 -8.58 8.38
CA ILE A 162 -0.56 -8.90 6.95
C ILE A 162 -0.72 -10.41 6.70
N GLY A 163 -0.28 -11.25 7.64
CA GLY A 163 -0.46 -12.71 7.57
C GLY A 163 -1.83 -13.16 8.05
N PHE A 164 -2.09 -13.00 9.36
CA PHE A 164 -3.20 -13.64 10.03
C PHE A 164 -4.57 -13.02 9.68
N LEU A 165 -4.70 -11.69 9.63
CA LEU A 165 -6.00 -11.07 9.30
C LEU A 165 -6.52 -11.44 7.90
N PRO A 166 -5.72 -11.40 6.82
CA PRO A 166 -6.16 -11.89 5.51
C PRO A 166 -6.44 -13.40 5.51
N LEU A 167 -5.68 -14.19 6.28
CA LEU A 167 -5.89 -15.64 6.39
C LEU A 167 -7.28 -15.96 6.95
N LEU A 168 -7.75 -15.23 7.96
CA LEU A 168 -9.12 -15.36 8.47
C LEU A 168 -10.16 -15.10 7.37
N LYS A 169 -9.93 -14.09 6.51
CA LYS A 169 -10.83 -13.80 5.38
C LYS A 169 -10.82 -14.90 4.32
N ILE A 170 -9.67 -15.51 4.06
CA ILE A 170 -9.53 -16.65 3.15
C ILE A 170 -10.34 -17.84 3.67
N PHE A 171 -10.21 -18.17 4.95
CA PHE A 171 -10.95 -19.28 5.55
C PHE A 171 -12.45 -19.00 5.74
N ALA A 172 -12.84 -17.73 5.90
CA ALA A 172 -14.25 -17.35 5.91
C ALA A 172 -14.95 -17.61 4.55
N LYS A 173 -14.21 -17.58 3.44
CA LYS A 173 -14.71 -17.88 2.08
C LYS A 173 -13.81 -18.91 1.41
N PRO A 174 -13.79 -20.17 1.89
CA PRO A 174 -12.71 -21.11 1.65
C PRO A 174 -12.56 -21.48 0.17
N VAL A 175 -13.66 -21.65 -0.57
CA VAL A 175 -13.59 -22.03 -1.99
C VAL A 175 -12.90 -20.93 -2.81
N CYS A 176 -13.32 -19.67 -2.64
CA CYS A 176 -12.73 -18.55 -3.37
C CYS A 176 -11.29 -18.28 -2.91
N GLY A 177 -11.11 -18.23 -1.59
CA GLY A 177 -9.84 -17.86 -0.96
C GLY A 177 -8.74 -18.89 -1.18
N LEU A 178 -9.02 -20.19 -0.96
CA LEU A 178 -8.01 -21.24 -1.10
C LEU A 178 -7.61 -21.48 -2.55
N ILE A 179 -8.53 -21.33 -3.51
CA ILE A 179 -8.19 -21.41 -4.93
C ILE A 179 -7.27 -20.23 -5.32
N ALA A 180 -7.61 -19.01 -4.92
CA ALA A 180 -6.75 -17.84 -5.17
C ALA A 180 -5.37 -18.00 -4.50
N LEU A 181 -5.34 -18.44 -3.24
CA LEU A 181 -4.10 -18.69 -2.50
C LEU A 181 -3.26 -19.79 -3.16
N GLY A 182 -3.88 -20.89 -3.57
CA GLY A 182 -3.22 -22.00 -4.25
C GLY A 182 -2.60 -21.57 -5.58
N LEU A 183 -3.29 -20.74 -6.36
CA LEU A 183 -2.76 -20.17 -7.60
C LEU A 183 -1.57 -19.23 -7.33
N ILE A 184 -1.63 -18.42 -6.26
CA ILE A 184 -0.50 -17.58 -5.85
C ILE A 184 0.71 -18.45 -5.45
N PHE A 185 0.51 -19.49 -4.65
CA PHE A 185 1.59 -20.42 -4.29
C PHE A 185 2.17 -21.13 -5.50
N TYR A 186 1.32 -21.57 -6.43
CA TYR A 186 1.74 -22.20 -7.67
C TYR A 186 2.60 -21.25 -8.53
N ALA A 187 2.14 -20.02 -8.73
CA ALA A 187 2.79 -19.08 -9.65
C ALA A 187 4.01 -18.37 -9.03
N LEU A 188 3.95 -17.96 -7.76
CA LEU A 188 4.99 -17.15 -7.13
C LEU A 188 5.96 -17.97 -6.26
N VAL A 189 5.46 -18.92 -5.48
CA VAL A 189 6.29 -19.72 -4.56
C VAL A 189 6.96 -20.88 -5.29
N ALA A 190 6.17 -21.69 -5.99
CA ALA A 190 6.70 -22.77 -6.82
C ALA A 190 7.35 -22.27 -8.13
N ARG A 191 7.20 -20.98 -8.45
CA ARG A 191 7.74 -20.32 -9.65
C ARG A 191 7.34 -21.01 -10.96
N ILE A 192 6.18 -21.66 -10.97
CA ILE A 192 5.68 -22.36 -12.15
C ILE A 192 4.95 -21.35 -13.05
N LYS A 193 5.38 -21.29 -14.32
CA LYS A 193 4.80 -20.38 -15.29
C LYS A 193 3.42 -20.90 -15.71
N LEU A 194 2.41 -20.03 -15.57
CA LEU A 194 1.08 -20.29 -16.10
C LEU A 194 1.10 -20.37 -17.64
N PRO A 195 0.13 -21.07 -18.25
CA PRO A 195 0.04 -21.17 -19.71
C PRO A 195 0.10 -19.77 -20.34
N ARG A 196 0.89 -19.65 -21.42
CA ARG A 196 1.17 -18.38 -22.13
C ARG A 196 1.91 -17.31 -21.31
N ASN A 197 2.58 -17.68 -20.20
CA ASN A 197 3.27 -16.75 -19.31
C ASN A 197 2.35 -15.66 -18.73
N ALA A 198 1.08 -16.00 -18.48
CA ALA A 198 0.13 -15.06 -17.90
C ALA A 198 0.58 -14.59 -16.50
N PRO A 199 0.30 -13.33 -16.09
CA PRO A 199 0.69 -12.81 -14.79
C PRO A 199 -0.02 -13.58 -13.66
N GLY A 200 0.75 -14.28 -12.83
CA GLY A 200 0.24 -15.14 -11.77
C GLY A 200 -0.70 -14.43 -10.80
N VAL A 201 -0.35 -13.20 -10.41
CA VAL A 201 -1.17 -12.38 -9.50
C VAL A 201 -2.53 -12.07 -10.13
N LEU A 202 -2.53 -11.58 -11.38
CA LEU A 202 -3.75 -11.21 -12.09
C LEU A 202 -4.68 -12.43 -12.25
N ILE A 203 -4.15 -13.57 -12.68
CA ILE A 203 -4.93 -14.79 -12.87
C ILE A 203 -5.53 -15.28 -11.55
N SER A 204 -4.75 -15.24 -10.46
CA SER A 204 -5.23 -15.66 -9.13
C SER A 204 -6.42 -14.81 -8.68
N ILE A 205 -6.37 -13.50 -8.91
CA ILE A 205 -7.43 -12.57 -8.53
C ILE A 205 -8.66 -12.72 -9.42
N LEU A 206 -8.47 -12.82 -10.73
CA LEU A 206 -9.56 -13.06 -11.67
C LEU A 206 -10.27 -14.38 -11.36
N ALA A 207 -9.52 -15.46 -11.13
CA ALA A 207 -10.08 -16.75 -10.75
C ALA A 207 -10.88 -16.65 -9.45
N GLY A 208 -10.30 -16.07 -8.39
CA GLY A 208 -11.00 -15.88 -7.11
C GLY A 208 -12.27 -15.04 -7.24
N THR A 209 -12.22 -13.99 -8.07
CA THR A 209 -13.34 -13.07 -8.30
C THR A 209 -14.45 -13.73 -9.11
N VAL A 210 -14.11 -14.43 -10.19
CA VAL A 210 -15.09 -15.18 -10.99
C VAL A 210 -15.79 -16.23 -10.14
N ILE A 211 -15.02 -17.01 -9.38
CA ILE A 211 -15.57 -18.04 -8.49
C ILE A 211 -16.49 -17.42 -7.43
N TYR A 212 -16.10 -16.28 -6.85
CA TYR A 212 -16.91 -15.55 -5.89
C TYR A 212 -18.27 -15.14 -6.47
N TYR A 213 -18.28 -14.56 -7.67
CA TYR A 213 -19.53 -14.13 -8.31
C TYR A 213 -20.40 -15.30 -8.78
N VAL A 214 -19.80 -16.39 -9.25
CA VAL A 214 -20.54 -17.59 -9.67
C VAL A 214 -21.17 -18.27 -8.46
N LEU A 215 -20.40 -18.51 -7.41
CA LEU A 215 -20.90 -19.13 -6.18
C LEU A 215 -21.96 -18.25 -5.52
N GLY A 216 -21.70 -16.94 -5.42
CA GLY A 216 -22.62 -15.98 -4.84
C GLY A 216 -23.97 -15.93 -5.56
N LYS A 217 -23.97 -15.93 -6.90
CA LYS A 217 -25.23 -15.99 -7.68
C LYS A 217 -25.95 -17.33 -7.55
N SER A 218 -25.22 -18.43 -7.40
CA SER A 218 -25.82 -19.76 -7.27
C SER A 218 -26.41 -20.01 -5.87
N GLY A 219 -26.06 -19.21 -4.87
CA GLY A 219 -26.44 -19.43 -3.47
C GLY A 219 -25.65 -20.56 -2.79
N TRP A 220 -24.52 -20.98 -3.36
CA TRP A 220 -23.70 -22.09 -2.87
C TRP A 220 -22.43 -21.56 -2.20
N GLY A 221 -21.89 -22.31 -1.24
CA GLY A 221 -20.58 -22.02 -0.64
C GLY A 221 -20.57 -21.00 0.50
N GLY A 222 -21.68 -20.87 1.25
CA GLY A 222 -21.75 -20.04 2.46
C GLY A 222 -21.70 -18.53 2.20
N LEU A 223 -22.15 -18.10 1.02
CA LEU A 223 -22.20 -16.70 0.60
C LEU A 223 -23.59 -16.11 0.82
N ASP A 224 -24.14 -16.27 2.02
CA ASP A 224 -25.52 -15.91 2.38
C ASP A 224 -25.81 -14.39 2.27
N ALA A 225 -24.75 -13.57 2.27
CA ALA A 225 -24.80 -12.12 2.08
C ALA A 225 -24.14 -11.69 0.75
N PHE A 226 -24.39 -12.42 -0.34
CA PHE A 226 -23.91 -12.03 -1.65
C PHE A 226 -24.66 -10.79 -2.15
N GLU A 227 -23.99 -9.64 -2.13
CA GLU A 227 -24.47 -8.41 -2.76
C GLU A 227 -23.64 -8.11 -4.01
N VAL A 228 -24.33 -7.78 -5.10
CA VAL A 228 -23.68 -7.24 -6.30
C VAL A 228 -23.31 -5.79 -6.01
N PRO A 229 -22.02 -5.41 -6.10
CA PRO A 229 -21.63 -4.04 -5.81
C PRO A 229 -22.28 -3.09 -6.81
N LYS A 230 -22.94 -2.05 -6.31
CA LYS A 230 -23.44 -0.96 -7.15
C LYS A 230 -22.24 -0.09 -7.55
N LEU A 231 -22.11 0.19 -8.84
CA LEU A 231 -21.10 1.11 -9.33
C LEU A 231 -21.48 2.52 -8.86
N VAL A 232 -20.76 3.03 -7.86
CA VAL A 232 -20.86 4.42 -7.41
C VAL A 232 -19.60 5.13 -7.85
N LEU A 233 -19.75 6.10 -8.73
CA LEU A 233 -18.65 6.95 -9.18
C LEU A 233 -18.62 8.20 -8.30
N SER A 234 -17.58 8.34 -7.49
CA SER A 234 -17.33 9.52 -6.66
C SER A 234 -16.10 10.26 -7.19
N PRO A 235 -16.26 11.28 -8.05
CA PRO A 235 -15.12 12.00 -8.58
C PRO A 235 -14.42 12.79 -7.47
N GLY A 236 -13.19 12.39 -7.15
CA GLY A 236 -12.30 13.10 -6.25
C GLY A 236 -11.05 13.52 -7.00
N PHE A 237 -10.98 14.77 -7.44
CA PHE A 237 -9.77 15.30 -8.08
C PHE A 237 -8.77 15.73 -7.00
N PRO A 238 -7.59 15.09 -6.92
CA PRO A 238 -6.58 15.46 -5.94
C PRO A 238 -5.89 16.75 -6.38
N ALA A 239 -6.35 17.90 -5.87
CA ALA A 239 -5.67 19.17 -6.03
C ALA A 239 -4.60 19.33 -4.93
N PRO A 240 -3.34 19.62 -5.26
CA PRO A 240 -2.34 19.99 -4.28
C PRO A 240 -2.78 21.25 -3.52
N THR A 241 -2.87 21.16 -2.20
CA THR A 241 -3.26 22.27 -1.32
C THR A 241 -2.27 22.39 -0.16
N LEU A 242 -2.22 23.56 0.46
CA LEU A 242 -1.44 23.79 1.69
C LEU A 242 -2.27 23.56 2.96
N ASP A 243 -3.34 22.76 2.86
CA ASP A 243 -4.27 22.52 3.97
C ASP A 243 -3.62 21.78 5.15
N PHE A 244 -2.49 21.10 4.93
CA PHE A 244 -1.67 20.53 6.00
C PHE A 244 -1.21 21.60 7.01
N MET A 245 -1.05 22.86 6.62
CA MET A 245 -0.66 23.94 7.54
C MET A 245 -1.71 24.17 8.63
N LYS A 246 -2.99 23.93 8.33
CA LYS A 246 -4.09 24.09 9.30
C LYS A 246 -4.08 22.98 10.35
N GLY A 247 -3.66 21.76 9.97
CA GLY A 247 -3.53 20.62 10.86
C GLY A 247 -2.22 20.60 11.67
N LEU A 248 -1.26 21.47 11.34
CA LEU A 248 0.11 21.40 11.85
C LEU A 248 0.20 21.55 13.38
N ASN A 249 -0.57 22.48 13.96
CA ASN A 249 -0.59 22.73 15.41
C ASN A 249 -0.93 21.48 16.21
N MET A 250 -1.89 20.69 15.73
CA MET A 250 -2.30 19.45 16.39
C MET A 250 -1.39 18.27 16.03
N ALA A 251 -0.84 18.26 14.81
CA ALA A 251 0.08 17.23 14.36
C ALA A 251 1.38 17.16 15.18
N TRP A 252 1.83 18.27 15.77
CA TRP A 252 2.98 18.28 16.69
C TRP A 252 2.83 17.32 17.86
N ASN A 253 1.61 17.14 18.38
CA ASN A 253 1.34 16.22 19.49
C ASN A 253 1.54 14.74 19.08
N TYR A 254 1.51 14.46 17.78
CA TYR A 254 1.69 13.11 17.22
C TYR A 254 3.11 12.85 16.72
N LEU A 255 4.03 13.81 16.88
CA LEU A 255 5.43 13.64 16.50
C LEU A 255 6.11 12.43 17.22
N PRO A 256 5.84 12.15 18.51
CA PRO A 256 6.38 10.97 19.18
C PRO A 256 5.95 9.64 18.55
N ILE A 257 4.84 9.62 17.81
CA ILE A 257 4.37 8.44 17.06
C ILE A 257 4.96 8.46 15.65
N ALA A 258 4.99 9.63 15.01
CA ALA A 258 5.52 9.83 13.66
C ALA A 258 7.01 9.43 13.53
N ILE A 259 7.85 9.77 14.52
CA ILE A 259 9.29 9.52 14.48
C ILE A 259 9.61 8.01 14.44
N PRO A 260 9.05 7.15 15.33
CA PRO A 260 9.25 5.70 15.24
C PRO A 260 8.84 5.11 13.89
N PHE A 261 7.70 5.50 13.32
CA PHE A 261 7.28 5.05 11.99
C PHE A 261 8.21 5.55 10.89
N ALA A 262 8.71 6.78 10.99
CA ALA A 262 9.72 7.30 10.07
C ALA A 262 11.01 6.47 10.13
N LEU A 263 11.54 6.23 11.35
CA LEU A 263 12.74 5.41 11.59
C LEU A 263 12.60 4.00 11.02
N LEU A 264 11.47 3.35 11.27
CA LEU A 264 11.17 1.99 10.83
C LEU A 264 11.24 1.82 9.30
N THR A 265 11.02 2.90 8.53
CA THR A 265 11.07 2.86 7.07
C THR A 265 12.35 3.42 6.44
N VAL A 266 13.18 4.11 7.23
CA VAL A 266 14.46 4.68 6.77
C VAL A 266 15.61 3.70 7.01
N VAL A 267 15.50 2.93 8.09
CA VAL A 267 16.51 1.98 8.57
C VAL A 267 16.40 0.64 7.87
#